data_AF-A0A0S8BLK5-F1
#
_entry.id   AF-A0A0S8BLK5-F1
#
_cell.length_a   1.000
_cell.length_b   1.000
_cell.length_c   1.000
_cell.angle_alpha   90.00
_cell.angle_beta   90.00
_cell.angle_gamma   90.00
#
_symmetry.space_group_name_H-M   'P 1'
#
loop_
_entity.id
_entity.type
_entity.pdbx_description
1 polymer ?
#
loop_
_entity_poly.entity_id
_entity_poly.type
_entity_poly.pdbx_seq_one_letter_code
_entity_poly.pdbx_strand_id
1 'polypeptide(L)'
;MAKSRISFPVDLVTIGAAVIIVAFFLPWIKLGGSFAGYEIPDIAHAAGKATSLKSWTGKFDINVYLVYSLFLVPISAAAIIAFGAMGKDRTIPAWIAAVMPTAGFVYGFIRLQFDLFPRLGVGGWLTVAAGVLILLVLLNVIKMPGKR
;
A
#
# COMPACT_ATOMS: atom_id res chain seq x y z
N MET A 1 -6.16 37.54 -10.98
CA MET A 1 -6.37 36.08 -10.80
C MET A 1 -5.07 35.37 -11.15
N ALA A 2 -4.26 34.99 -10.14
CA ALA A 2 -2.99 34.32 -10.39
C ALA A 2 -3.25 32.89 -10.86
N LYS A 3 -2.81 32.56 -12.09
CA LYS A 3 -2.81 31.19 -12.61
C LYS A 3 -1.80 30.40 -11.76
N SER A 4 -2.29 29.68 -10.76
CA SER A 4 -1.51 28.64 -10.08
C SER A 4 -1.04 27.66 -11.15
N ARG A 5 0.25 27.72 -11.53
CA ARG A 5 0.84 26.73 -12.41
C ARG A 5 0.97 25.47 -11.58
N ILE A 6 0.07 24.53 -11.78
CA ILE A 6 0.21 23.16 -11.26
C ILE A 6 1.46 22.58 -11.93
N SER A 7 2.57 22.52 -11.20
CA SER A 7 3.77 21.82 -11.62
C SER A 7 3.77 20.45 -10.94
N PHE A 8 3.74 19.37 -11.71
CA PHE A 8 3.87 18.03 -11.16
C PHE A 8 5.34 17.77 -10.81
N PRO A 9 5.70 17.61 -9.52
CA PRO A 9 7.06 17.23 -9.18
C PRO A 9 7.29 15.78 -9.57
N VAL A 10 8.11 15.56 -10.60
CA VAL A 10 8.58 14.23 -10.99
C VAL A 10 9.79 13.89 -10.13
N ASP A 11 9.54 13.27 -8.98
CA ASP A 11 10.57 12.76 -8.09
C ASP A 11 10.27 11.32 -7.66
N LEU A 12 11.23 10.69 -6.97
CA LEU A 12 11.13 9.28 -6.57
C LEU A 12 9.90 8.99 -5.69
N VAL A 13 9.46 9.95 -4.89
CA VAL A 13 8.29 9.78 -4.01
C VAL A 13 7.01 9.78 -4.85
N THR A 14 6.89 10.70 -5.81
CA THR A 14 5.76 10.74 -6.76
C THR A 14 5.75 9.49 -7.66
N ILE A 15 6.91 9.05 -8.15
CA ILE A 15 7.03 7.82 -8.97
C ILE A 15 6.62 6.60 -8.14
N GLY A 16 7.13 6.46 -6.91
CA GLY A 16 6.75 5.38 -6.01
C GLY A 16 5.25 5.38 -5.71
N ALA A 17 4.66 6.55 -5.48
CA ALA A 17 3.22 6.67 -5.27
C ALA A 17 2.41 6.23 -6.52
N ALA A 18 2.83 6.63 -7.72
CA ALA A 18 2.20 6.19 -8.95
C ALA A 18 2.28 4.67 -9.12
N VAL A 19 3.44 4.07 -8.83
CA VAL A 19 3.62 2.61 -8.85
C VAL A 19 2.70 1.93 -7.84
N ILE A 20 2.56 2.46 -6.62
CA ILE A 20 1.65 1.91 -5.60
C ILE A 20 0.20 1.89 -6.10
N ILE A 21 -0.26 2.99 -6.72
CA ILE A 21 -1.63 3.07 -7.25
C ILE A 21 -1.85 2.01 -8.33
N VAL A 22 -0.95 1.92 -9.31
CA VAL A 22 -1.07 0.92 -10.39
C VAL A 22 -0.99 -0.50 -9.83
N ALA A 23 -0.03 -0.75 -8.93
CA ALA A 23 0.17 -2.05 -8.31
C ALA A 23 -1.03 -2.52 -7.49
N PHE A 24 -1.83 -1.62 -6.93
CA PHE A 24 -3.05 -1.95 -6.19
C PHE A 24 -4.09 -2.71 -7.04
N PHE A 25 -4.14 -2.43 -8.34
CA PHE A 25 -5.05 -3.09 -9.29
C PHE A 25 -4.44 -4.33 -9.96
N LEU A 26 -3.17 -4.62 -9.69
CA LEU A 26 -2.51 -5.83 -10.18
C LEU A 26 -2.72 -6.99 -9.21
N PRO A 27 -2.44 -8.24 -9.62
CA PRO A 27 -2.46 -9.40 -8.74
C PRO A 27 -1.57 -9.24 -7.50
N TRP A 28 -2.17 -9.18 -6.31
CA TRP A 28 -1.48 -9.11 -5.02
C TRP A 28 -1.26 -10.48 -4.40
N ILE A 29 -2.24 -11.36 -4.48
CA ILE A 29 -2.22 -12.64 -3.79
C ILE A 29 -2.68 -13.76 -4.73
N LYS A 30 -1.99 -14.90 -4.66
CA LYS A 30 -2.31 -16.14 -5.37
C LYS A 30 -2.78 -17.21 -4.37
N LEU A 31 -4.08 -17.46 -4.34
CA LEU A 31 -4.72 -18.45 -3.45
C LEU A 31 -5.71 -19.32 -4.23
N GLY A 32 -5.20 -20.17 -5.13
CA GLY A 32 -6.04 -20.95 -6.08
C GLY A 32 -6.65 -20.11 -7.22
N GLY A 33 -6.57 -18.78 -7.11
CA GLY A 33 -6.85 -17.77 -8.12
C GLY A 33 -5.94 -16.56 -7.90
N SER A 34 -5.94 -15.62 -8.85
CA SER A 34 -5.13 -14.40 -8.80
C SER A 34 -6.00 -13.21 -8.40
N PHE A 35 -5.72 -12.61 -7.25
CA PHE A 35 -6.58 -11.57 -6.66
C PHE A 35 -5.88 -10.24 -6.57
N ALA A 36 -6.57 -9.17 -6.97
CA ALA A 36 -6.07 -7.81 -6.88
C ALA A 36 -6.19 -7.24 -5.46
N GLY A 37 -5.48 -6.15 -5.17
CA GLY A 37 -5.47 -5.53 -3.85
C GLY A 37 -6.88 -5.10 -3.36
N TYR A 38 -7.73 -4.64 -4.28
CA TYR A 38 -9.11 -4.24 -3.96
C TYR A 38 -10.04 -5.41 -3.63
N GLU A 39 -9.68 -6.65 -4.00
CA GLU A 39 -10.49 -7.86 -3.79
C GLU A 39 -10.18 -8.54 -2.45
N ILE A 40 -9.05 -8.19 -1.82
CA ILE A 40 -8.61 -8.77 -0.54
C ILE A 40 -9.69 -8.68 0.57
N PRO A 41 -10.39 -7.55 0.77
CA PRO A 41 -11.46 -7.46 1.76
C PRO A 41 -12.61 -8.45 1.51
N ASP A 42 -13.00 -8.64 0.25
CA ASP A 42 -14.10 -9.54 -0.10
C ASP A 42 -13.71 -10.99 0.14
N ILE A 43 -12.47 -11.36 -0.18
CA ILE A 43 -11.91 -12.70 0.09
C ILE A 43 -11.78 -12.93 1.60
N ALA A 44 -11.28 -11.94 2.34
CA ALA A 44 -11.15 -12.02 3.79
C ALA A 44 -12.52 -12.14 4.47
N HIS A 45 -13.53 -11.42 3.97
CA HIS A 45 -14.89 -11.50 4.47
C HIS A 45 -15.58 -12.83 4.09
N ALA A 46 -15.34 -13.36 2.89
CA ALA A 46 -15.82 -14.68 2.48
C ALA A 46 -15.18 -15.81 3.29
N ALA A 47 -13.86 -15.77 3.49
CA ALA A 47 -13.15 -16.69 4.36
C ALA A 47 -13.61 -16.56 5.82
N GLY A 48 -13.77 -15.31 6.29
CA GLY A 48 -14.29 -14.96 7.61
C GLY A 48 -15.67 -15.54 7.85
N LYS A 49 -16.58 -15.47 6.87
CA LYS A 49 -17.93 -16.09 6.90
C LYS A 49 -17.89 -17.61 7.02
N ALA A 50 -16.95 -18.27 6.34
CA ALA A 50 -16.76 -19.71 6.46
C ALA A 50 -16.29 -20.11 7.87
N THR A 51 -15.45 -19.28 8.51
CA THR A 51 -15.05 -19.46 9.92
C THR A 51 -16.11 -18.99 10.93
N SER A 52 -16.93 -17.98 10.63
CA SER A 52 -17.91 -17.39 11.55
C SER A 52 -19.24 -18.15 11.61
N LEU A 53 -19.51 -19.04 10.65
CA LEU A 53 -20.51 -20.11 10.81
C LEU A 53 -20.23 -21.01 12.03
N LYS A 54 -19.02 -20.94 12.61
CA LYS A 54 -18.63 -21.66 13.83
C LYS A 54 -18.65 -20.82 15.11
N SER A 55 -18.92 -19.51 15.07
CA SER A 55 -18.94 -18.66 16.27
C SER A 55 -20.07 -17.62 16.24
N TRP A 56 -21.27 -18.10 16.59
CA TRP A 56 -22.45 -17.30 16.91
C TRP A 56 -22.30 -16.58 18.25
N THR A 57 -21.28 -15.72 18.39
CA THR A 57 -21.07 -14.87 19.57
C THR A 57 -20.46 -13.54 19.12
N GLY A 58 -21.20 -12.44 19.31
CA GLY A 58 -20.90 -11.10 18.80
C GLY A 58 -19.65 -10.43 19.36
N LYS A 59 -18.47 -10.92 18.99
CA LYS A 59 -17.21 -10.18 19.13
C LYS A 59 -16.89 -9.53 17.78
N PHE A 60 -16.76 -8.21 17.80
CA PHE A 60 -16.29 -7.42 16.67
C PHE A 60 -14.94 -7.95 16.19
N ASP A 61 -14.89 -8.41 14.94
CA ASP A 61 -13.72 -9.09 14.37
C ASP A 61 -12.70 -8.04 13.89
N ILE A 62 -11.74 -7.72 14.76
CA ILE A 62 -10.65 -6.75 14.53
C ILE A 62 -9.91 -7.03 13.21
N ASN A 63 -9.91 -8.28 12.75
CA ASN A 63 -9.31 -8.69 11.48
C ASN A 63 -9.95 -7.98 10.28
N VAL A 64 -11.26 -7.76 10.28
CA VAL A 64 -11.97 -7.16 9.13
C VAL A 64 -11.54 -5.71 8.93
N TYR A 65 -11.50 -4.91 9.99
CA TYR A 65 -11.05 -3.51 9.92
C TYR A 65 -9.57 -3.39 9.52
N LEU A 66 -8.74 -4.33 9.96
CA LEU A 66 -7.32 -4.38 9.61
C LEU A 66 -7.15 -4.65 8.10
N VAL A 67 -8.01 -5.46 7.49
CA VAL A 67 -8.01 -5.67 6.03
C VAL A 67 -8.46 -4.43 5.27
N TYR A 68 -9.48 -3.71 5.74
CA TYR A 68 -9.89 -2.44 5.10
C TYR A 68 -8.83 -1.33 5.22
N SER A 69 -7.94 -1.42 6.21
CA SER A 69 -6.81 -0.49 6.32
C SER A 69 -5.86 -0.55 5.11
N LEU A 70 -5.89 -1.64 4.32
CA LEU A 70 -5.13 -1.73 3.05
C LEU A 70 -5.50 -0.62 2.06
N PHE A 71 -6.73 -0.11 2.08
CA PHE A 71 -7.13 1.01 1.20
C PHE A 71 -6.47 2.33 1.57
N LEU A 72 -5.90 2.46 2.79
CA LEU A 72 -5.10 3.63 3.13
C LEU A 72 -3.83 3.74 2.27
N VAL A 73 -3.33 2.63 1.73
CA VAL A 73 -2.13 2.61 0.88
C VAL A 73 -2.35 3.35 -0.45
N PRO A 74 -3.34 3.00 -1.30
CA PRO A 74 -3.60 3.75 -2.53
C PRO A 74 -4.11 5.17 -2.26
N ILE A 75 -4.88 5.39 -1.17
CA ILE A 75 -5.36 6.74 -0.81
C ILE A 75 -4.19 7.66 -0.42
N SER A 76 -3.27 7.16 0.40
CA SER A 76 -2.07 7.93 0.79
C SER A 76 -1.15 8.18 -0.41
N ALA A 77 -1.02 7.21 -1.33
CA ALA A 77 -0.31 7.40 -2.59
C ALA A 77 -0.96 8.50 -3.47
N ALA A 78 -2.29 8.52 -3.58
CA ALA A 78 -2.99 9.61 -4.27
C ALA A 78 -2.76 10.97 -3.59
N ALA A 79 -2.76 11.01 -2.25
CA ALA A 79 -2.47 12.21 -1.48
C ALA A 79 -1.04 12.74 -1.70
N ILE A 80 -0.05 11.86 -1.87
CA ILE A 80 1.33 12.26 -2.23
C ILE A 80 1.35 13.04 -3.54
N ILE A 81 0.68 12.53 -4.58
CA ILE A 81 0.63 13.15 -5.91
C ILE A 81 -0.11 14.48 -5.83
N ALA A 82 -1.28 14.50 -5.16
CA ALA A 82 -2.09 15.70 -5.00
C ALA A 82 -1.34 16.80 -4.22
N PHE A 83 -0.72 16.47 -3.08
CA PHE A 83 0.04 17.42 -2.28
C PHE A 83 1.31 17.89 -2.99
N GLY A 84 1.98 17.00 -3.73
CA GLY A 84 3.09 17.37 -4.62
C GLY A 84 2.68 18.41 -5.65
N ALA A 85 1.53 18.21 -6.31
CA ALA A 85 0.99 19.15 -7.30
C ALA A 85 0.56 20.50 -6.68
N MET A 86 0.18 20.51 -5.40
CA MET A 86 -0.19 21.71 -4.64
C MET A 86 1.00 22.39 -3.93
N GLY A 87 2.21 21.82 -4.01
CA GLY A 87 3.37 22.30 -3.24
C GLY A 87 3.22 22.16 -1.73
N LYS A 88 2.32 21.30 -1.25
CA LYS A 88 2.09 21.03 0.17
C LYS A 88 3.05 19.96 0.69
N ASP A 89 3.23 19.94 2.02
CA ASP A 89 3.98 18.86 2.66
C ASP A 89 3.28 17.51 2.43
N ARG A 90 4.08 16.52 2.06
CA ARG A 90 3.67 15.15 1.73
C ARG A 90 4.33 14.11 2.63
N THR A 91 5.00 14.55 3.70
CA THR A 91 5.76 13.68 4.60
C THR A 91 4.86 12.62 5.24
N ILE A 92 3.72 13.02 5.83
CA ILE A 92 2.77 12.10 6.47
C ILE A 92 2.21 11.06 5.48
N PRO A 93 1.61 11.43 4.33
CA PRO A 93 1.10 10.43 3.40
C PRO A 93 2.21 9.56 2.80
N ALA A 94 3.42 10.08 2.61
CA ALA A 94 4.58 9.28 2.21
C ALA A 94 4.95 8.22 3.25
N TRP A 95 4.94 8.56 4.54
CA TRP A 95 5.19 7.59 5.61
C TRP A 95 4.12 6.49 5.64
N ILE A 96 2.84 6.84 5.48
CA ILE A 96 1.75 5.85 5.47
C ILE A 96 1.91 4.91 4.27
N ALA A 97 2.09 5.46 3.07
CA ALA A 97 2.27 4.70 1.83
C ALA A 97 3.50 3.78 1.85
N ALA A 98 4.56 4.17 2.58
CA ALA A 98 5.78 3.38 2.72
C ALA A 98 5.68 2.31 3.82
N VAL A 99 5.25 2.69 5.01
CA VAL A 99 5.30 1.82 6.20
C VAL A 99 4.26 0.73 6.13
N MET A 100 3.03 1.01 5.71
CA MET A 100 1.96 0.00 5.70
C MET A 100 2.31 -1.24 4.85
N PRO A 101 2.67 -1.13 3.56
CA PRO A 101 3.00 -2.31 2.77
C PRO A 101 4.28 -2.99 3.24
N THR A 102 5.28 -2.22 3.71
CA THR A 102 6.55 -2.77 4.20
C THR A 102 6.35 -3.55 5.50
N ALA A 103 5.61 -3.00 6.47
CA ALA A 103 5.28 -3.67 7.72
C ALA A 103 4.38 -4.88 7.49
N GLY A 104 3.41 -4.77 6.58
CA GLY A 104 2.56 -5.90 6.16
C GLY A 104 3.38 -7.05 5.56
N PHE A 105 4.37 -6.73 4.73
CA PHE A 105 5.31 -7.72 4.20
C PHE A 105 6.15 -8.39 5.30
N VAL A 106 6.75 -7.60 6.20
CA VAL A 106 7.53 -8.13 7.33
C VAL A 106 6.68 -9.05 8.21
N TYR A 107 5.46 -8.63 8.56
CA TYR A 107 4.52 -9.46 9.31
C TYR A 107 4.18 -10.76 8.57
N GLY A 108 3.88 -10.66 7.28
CA GLY A 108 3.62 -11.82 6.43
C GLY A 108 4.81 -12.77 6.37
N PHE A 109 6.02 -12.25 6.28
CA PHE A 109 7.25 -13.03 6.24
C PHE A 109 7.50 -13.75 7.57
N ILE A 110 7.26 -13.10 8.71
CA ILE A 110 7.39 -13.73 10.04
C ILE A 110 6.37 -14.87 10.21
N ARG A 111 5.14 -14.70 9.69
CA ARG A 111 4.05 -15.68 9.86
C ARG A 111 4.10 -16.85 8.87
N LEU A 112 4.42 -16.57 7.61
CA LEU A 112 4.33 -17.52 6.50
C LEU A 112 5.70 -17.96 5.97
N GLN A 113 6.79 -17.30 6.39
CA GLN A 113 8.15 -17.60 5.97
C GLN A 113 8.26 -17.73 4.45
N PHE A 114 8.75 -18.89 3.96
CA PHE A 114 8.95 -19.14 2.54
C PHE A 114 7.65 -19.34 1.75
N ASP A 115 6.53 -19.63 2.41
CA ASP A 115 5.24 -19.76 1.74
C ASP A 115 4.68 -18.40 1.27
N LEU A 116 5.23 -17.29 1.76
CA LEU A 116 4.82 -15.96 1.32
C LEU A 116 5.18 -15.70 -0.15
N PHE A 117 6.39 -16.11 -0.57
CA PHE A 117 6.91 -15.81 -1.92
C PHE A 117 6.04 -16.35 -3.06
N PRO A 118 5.60 -17.63 -3.05
CA PRO A 118 4.72 -18.13 -4.10
C PRO A 118 3.30 -17.54 -4.03
N ARG A 119 2.87 -17.08 -2.84
CA ARG A 119 1.55 -16.47 -2.62
C ARG A 119 1.51 -15.01 -3.02
N LEU A 120 2.63 -14.29 -2.99
CA LEU A 120 2.67 -12.87 -3.34
C LEU A 120 2.74 -12.69 -4.86
N GLY A 121 1.74 -11.99 -5.40
CA GLY A 121 1.65 -11.62 -6.81
C GLY A 121 2.48 -10.39 -7.15
N VAL A 122 2.50 -10.06 -8.45
CA VAL A 122 3.30 -8.94 -8.99
C VAL A 122 2.91 -7.59 -8.37
N GLY A 123 1.61 -7.36 -8.16
CA GLY A 123 1.11 -6.15 -7.49
C GLY A 123 1.62 -6.05 -6.06
N GLY A 124 1.59 -7.15 -5.30
CA GLY A 124 2.11 -7.18 -3.93
C GLY A 124 3.60 -6.86 -3.88
N TRP A 125 4.40 -7.49 -4.75
CA TRP A 125 5.83 -7.21 -4.87
C TRP A 125 6.12 -5.74 -5.26
N LEU A 126 5.39 -5.20 -6.23
CA LEU A 126 5.57 -3.81 -6.67
C LEU A 126 5.21 -2.81 -5.58
N THR A 127 4.12 -3.04 -4.83
CA THR A 127 3.74 -2.16 -3.72
C THR A 127 4.79 -2.19 -2.61
N VAL A 128 5.32 -3.36 -2.27
CA VAL A 128 6.40 -3.47 -1.27
C VAL A 128 7.68 -2.78 -1.76
N ALA A 129 8.09 -3.03 -3.00
CA ALA A 129 9.29 -2.42 -3.58
C ALA A 129 9.18 -0.89 -3.63
N ALA A 130 8.02 -0.36 -4.07
CA ALA A 130 7.76 1.07 -4.08
C ALA A 130 7.70 1.66 -2.66
N GLY A 131 7.10 0.93 -1.71
CA GLY A 131 7.07 1.31 -0.30
C GLY A 131 8.47 1.44 0.28
N VAL A 132 9.33 0.44 0.08
CA VAL A 132 10.75 0.47 0.50
C VAL A 132 11.49 1.62 -0.15
N LEU A 133 11.29 1.87 -1.45
CA LEU A 133 11.93 2.99 -2.15
C LEU A 133 11.54 4.34 -1.55
N ILE A 134 10.25 4.58 -1.27
CA ILE A 134 9.80 5.80 -0.59
C ILE A 134 10.41 5.89 0.81
N LEU A 135 10.49 4.78 1.55
CA LEU A 135 11.06 4.72 2.89
C LEU A 135 12.55 5.10 2.90
N LEU A 136 13.33 4.61 1.93
CA LEU A 136 14.74 4.96 1.76
C LEU A 136 14.93 6.46 1.46
N VAL A 137 14.00 7.07 0.72
CA VAL A 137 14.01 8.51 0.47
C VAL A 137 13.67 9.29 1.74
N LEU A 138 12.67 8.86 2.51
CA LEU A 138 12.27 9.51 3.77
C LEU A 138 13.37 9.43 4.84
N LEU A 139 14.11 8.32 4.88
CA LEU A 139 15.26 8.13 5.78
C LEU A 139 16.54 8.85 5.30
N ASN A 140 16.48 9.60 4.21
CA ASN A 140 17.63 10.26 3.58
C ASN A 140 18.78 9.31 3.17
N VAL A 141 18.51 8.01 3.01
CA VAL A 141 19.49 7.04 2.48
C VAL A 141 19.72 7.30 0.99
N ILE A 142 18.63 7.53 0.25
CA ILE A 142 18.68 7.95 -1.15
C ILE A 142 18.39 9.45 -1.20
N LYS A 143 19.38 10.24 -1.64
CA LYS A 143 19.19 11.67 -1.86
C LYS A 143 18.52 11.89 -3.21
N MET A 144 17.45 12.68 -3.21
CA MET A 144 16.83 13.14 -4.45
C MET A 144 17.81 14.08 -5.18
N PRO A 145 18.03 13.92 -6.49
CA PRO A 145 18.63 14.98 -7.29
C PRO A 145 17.62 16.14 -7.38
N GLY A 146 17.89 17.22 -6.65
CA GLY A 146 17.15 18.48 -6.81
C GLY A 146 16.38 18.97 -5.58
N LYS A 147 17.13 19.43 -4.56
CA LYS A 147 16.81 20.67 -3.85
C LYS A 147 18.15 21.35 -3.53
N ARG A 148 18.62 22.16 -4.49
CA ARG A 148 19.44 23.35 -4.21
C ARG A 148 18.51 24.54 -4.28
#